data_AF-A0A0G9MMQ9-F1
#
_entry.id   AF-A0A0G9MMQ9-F1
#
_cell.length_a   1.000
_cell.length_b   1.000
_cell.length_c   1.000
_cell.angle_alpha   90.00
_cell.angle_beta   90.00
_cell.angle_gamma   90.00
#
_symmetry.space_group_name_H-M   'P 1'
#
loop_
_entity.id
_entity.type
_entity.pdbx_description
1 polymer ?
#
loop_
_entity_poly.entity_id
_entity_poly.type
_entity_poly.pdbx_seq_one_letter_code
_entity_poly.pdbx_strand_id
1 'polypeptide(L)'
;MALHLPSKISRLIGDYATLCALIGMIPHELEKRIVARHCAAKLDTLVKLLPRLKNEMISHEWIGGSDATDLNAAIRRLRTDYEGSPLEKVRDSMLAHALQVPPASIVSSWLELNETMVTILNDDLQGIDRKLASHHPGYHGFVTHPVAENWPESWCDEDLLGSADAIRFASHPAGIASADVASMVPGGHPVQDATLRMSGLMTSIRQIDRIAFPMDGYPNCRRLMAEIMLVDYCAMWEGLTTGPVRNNYGEDEPGLGAMWSEDGWSGAHLLIDLATHPHPDFNAWREQRNRSAAHVDPDIPIQDIDLDRWPMTFEELTVEAYRVMNAVQAAAMQDIRSRIAMMPLQTIKGTLGLAGKEGTRFDGL
;
A
#
# COMPACT_ATOMS: atom_id res chain seq x y z
N MET A 1 -4.64 -17.93 -25.10
CA MET A 1 -5.31 -18.00 -23.77
C MET A 1 -4.40 -17.31 -22.77
N ALA A 2 -4.97 -16.69 -21.73
CA ALA A 2 -4.14 -16.25 -20.60
C ALA A 2 -3.71 -17.47 -19.79
N LEU A 3 -2.43 -17.59 -19.46
CA LEU A 3 -1.90 -18.67 -18.65
C LEU A 3 -2.47 -18.57 -17.22
N HIS A 4 -2.97 -19.71 -16.73
CA HIS A 4 -3.47 -19.89 -15.36
C HIS A 4 -4.56 -18.91 -14.91
N LEU A 5 -5.39 -18.38 -15.82
CA LEU A 5 -6.45 -17.40 -15.49
C LEU A 5 -7.37 -17.82 -14.32
N PRO A 6 -7.87 -19.08 -14.24
CA PRO A 6 -8.63 -19.56 -13.08
C PRO A 6 -7.85 -19.43 -11.76
N SER A 7 -6.60 -19.92 -11.75
CA SER A 7 -5.71 -19.89 -10.58
C SER A 7 -5.33 -18.46 -10.18
N LYS A 8 -5.10 -17.56 -11.14
CA LYS A 8 -4.80 -16.14 -10.88
C LYS A 8 -5.95 -15.46 -10.15
N ILE A 9 -7.18 -15.68 -10.60
CA ILE A 9 -8.37 -15.14 -9.94
C ILE A 9 -8.55 -15.75 -8.54
N SER A 10 -8.42 -17.07 -8.38
CA SER A 10 -8.49 -17.76 -7.08
C SER A 10 -7.45 -17.22 -6.08
N ARG A 11 -6.18 -17.06 -6.51
CA ARG A 11 -5.10 -16.45 -5.69
C ARG A 11 -5.38 -15.01 -5.32
N LEU A 12 -5.87 -14.18 -6.25
CA LEU A 12 -6.19 -12.78 -5.99
C LEU A 12 -7.33 -12.60 -4.98
N ILE A 13 -8.36 -13.46 -5.04
CA ILE A 13 -9.44 -13.45 -4.03
C ILE A 13 -8.90 -13.95 -2.68
N GLY A 14 -8.05 -14.99 -2.67
CA GLY A 14 -7.41 -15.49 -1.44
C GLY A 14 -6.48 -14.46 -0.79
N ASP A 15 -5.74 -13.70 -1.59
CA ASP A 15 -4.94 -12.55 -1.17
C ASP A 15 -5.82 -11.47 -0.55
N TYR A 16 -6.92 -11.09 -1.22
CA TYR A 16 -7.88 -10.10 -0.71
C TYR A 16 -8.49 -10.55 0.62
N ALA A 17 -8.94 -11.80 0.73
CA ALA A 17 -9.51 -12.35 1.95
C ALA A 17 -8.48 -12.42 3.09
N THR A 18 -7.22 -12.74 2.79
CA THR A 18 -6.11 -12.74 3.76
C THR A 18 -5.81 -11.32 4.25
N LEU A 19 -5.76 -10.33 3.36
CA LEU A 19 -5.60 -8.92 3.73
C LEU A 19 -6.78 -8.43 4.57
N CYS A 20 -8.02 -8.79 4.22
CA CYS A 20 -9.22 -8.46 5.00
C CYS A 20 -9.14 -9.01 6.44
N ALA A 21 -8.68 -10.26 6.60
CA ALA A 21 -8.49 -10.87 7.92
C ALA A 21 -7.37 -10.18 8.73
N LEU A 22 -6.25 -9.82 8.08
CA LEU A 22 -5.19 -9.02 8.70
C LEU A 22 -5.69 -7.67 9.20
N ILE A 23 -6.49 -6.95 8.40
CA ILE A 23 -7.01 -5.61 8.75
C ILE A 23 -7.91 -5.66 9.98
N GLY A 24 -8.75 -6.69 10.11
CA GLY A 24 -9.59 -6.89 11.31
C GLY A 24 -8.83 -7.28 12.57
N MET A 25 -7.54 -7.67 12.45
CA MET A 25 -6.68 -8.05 13.58
C MET A 25 -5.69 -6.97 13.99
N ILE A 26 -5.19 -6.15 13.05
CA ILE A 26 -4.24 -5.07 13.35
C ILE A 26 -4.96 -4.05 14.25
N PRO A 27 -4.52 -3.82 15.51
CA PRO A 27 -5.24 -2.92 16.41
C PRO A 27 -4.97 -1.43 16.09
N HIS A 28 -3.99 -1.14 15.22
CA HIS A 28 -3.51 0.20 14.93
C HIS A 28 -4.02 0.74 13.58
N GLU A 29 -4.73 1.88 13.58
CA GLU A 29 -5.44 2.41 12.40
C GLU A 29 -4.53 2.83 11.22
N LEU A 30 -3.34 3.38 11.47
CA LEU A 30 -2.36 3.69 10.42
C LEU A 30 -1.95 2.41 9.68
N GLU A 31 -1.60 1.38 10.43
CA GLU A 31 -1.14 0.09 9.95
C GLU A 31 -2.25 -0.68 9.23
N LYS A 32 -3.49 -0.66 9.74
CA LYS A 32 -4.68 -1.16 9.02
C LYS A 32 -4.77 -0.57 7.62
N ARG A 33 -4.62 0.76 7.48
CA ARG A 33 -4.75 1.46 6.20
C ARG A 33 -3.57 1.21 5.25
N ILE A 34 -2.36 1.08 5.79
CA ILE A 34 -1.15 0.65 5.06
C ILE A 34 -1.33 -0.74 4.43
N VAL A 35 -2.07 -1.64 5.08
CA VAL A 35 -2.45 -2.97 4.54
C VAL A 35 -3.66 -2.86 3.61
N ALA A 36 -4.71 -2.12 4.01
CA ALA A 36 -5.97 -2.00 3.28
C ALA A 36 -5.85 -1.36 1.89
N ARG A 37 -4.85 -0.48 1.66
CA ARG A 37 -4.58 -0.01 0.29
C ARG A 37 -4.29 -1.19 -0.65
N HIS A 38 -3.55 -2.23 -0.22
CA HIS A 38 -3.18 -3.35 -1.11
C HIS A 38 -4.40 -4.12 -1.62
N CYS A 39 -5.49 -4.16 -0.83
CA CYS A 39 -6.79 -4.67 -1.28
C CYS A 39 -7.28 -3.98 -2.57
N ALA A 40 -7.02 -2.67 -2.74
CA ALA A 40 -7.39 -1.93 -3.94
C ALA A 40 -6.60 -2.38 -5.19
N ALA A 41 -5.30 -2.71 -5.07
CA ALA A 41 -4.52 -3.28 -6.18
C ALA A 41 -5.00 -4.68 -6.59
N LYS A 42 -5.35 -5.53 -5.60
CA LYS A 42 -5.95 -6.85 -5.86
C LYS A 42 -7.30 -6.71 -6.56
N LEU A 43 -8.16 -5.80 -6.07
CA LEU A 43 -9.49 -5.53 -6.62
C LEU A 43 -9.46 -4.98 -8.05
N ASP A 44 -8.60 -4.00 -8.32
CA ASP A 44 -8.39 -3.46 -9.67
C ASP A 44 -8.03 -4.55 -10.70
N THR A 45 -7.15 -5.47 -10.30
CA THR A 45 -6.78 -6.61 -11.13
C THR A 45 -7.98 -7.53 -11.34
N LEU A 46 -8.72 -7.86 -10.28
CA LEU A 46 -9.90 -8.72 -10.36
C LEU A 46 -10.97 -8.15 -11.29
N VAL A 47 -11.25 -6.84 -11.24
CA VAL A 47 -12.18 -6.15 -12.14
C VAL A 47 -11.78 -6.30 -13.63
N LYS A 48 -10.48 -6.41 -13.93
CA LYS A 48 -9.96 -6.66 -15.30
C LYS A 48 -9.99 -8.14 -15.71
N LEU A 49 -9.76 -9.07 -14.78
CA LEU A 49 -9.65 -10.50 -15.07
C LEU A 49 -10.99 -11.25 -15.04
N LEU A 50 -11.88 -10.95 -14.08
CA LEU A 50 -13.17 -11.61 -13.91
C LEU A 50 -14.05 -11.60 -15.17
N PRO A 51 -14.16 -10.50 -15.95
CA PRO A 51 -14.89 -10.51 -17.21
C PRO A 51 -14.33 -11.49 -18.25
N ARG A 52 -13.00 -11.72 -18.25
CA ARG A 52 -12.33 -12.63 -19.19
C ARG A 52 -12.68 -14.08 -18.87
N LEU A 53 -12.53 -14.51 -17.62
CA LEU A 53 -12.86 -15.88 -17.19
C LEU A 53 -14.36 -16.16 -17.37
N LYS A 54 -15.22 -15.22 -17.01
CA LYS A 54 -16.67 -15.35 -17.21
C LYS A 54 -17.05 -15.47 -18.69
N ASN A 55 -16.39 -14.73 -19.60
CA ASN A 55 -16.61 -14.88 -21.04
C ASN A 55 -16.13 -16.26 -21.53
N GLU A 56 -15.02 -16.78 -21.01
CA GLU A 56 -14.50 -18.11 -21.31
C GLU A 56 -15.45 -19.24 -20.85
N MET A 57 -16.03 -19.11 -19.66
CA MET A 57 -17.05 -20.04 -19.15
C MET A 57 -18.33 -20.05 -20.01
N ILE A 58 -18.75 -18.88 -20.51
CA ILE A 58 -19.90 -18.78 -21.41
C ILE A 58 -19.59 -19.40 -22.77
N SER A 59 -18.40 -19.14 -23.35
CA SER A 59 -18.02 -19.69 -24.66
C SER A 59 -17.82 -21.21 -24.68
N HIS A 60 -17.51 -21.81 -23.53
CA HIS A 60 -17.42 -23.26 -23.36
C HIS A 60 -18.71 -23.90 -22.81
N GLU A 61 -19.81 -23.13 -22.71
CA GLU A 61 -21.12 -23.58 -22.21
C GLU A 61 -21.11 -24.14 -20.77
N TRP A 62 -20.08 -23.83 -19.98
CA TRP A 62 -19.96 -24.22 -18.56
C TRP A 62 -20.91 -23.44 -17.64
N ILE A 63 -21.36 -22.26 -18.07
CA ILE A 63 -22.36 -21.44 -17.37
C ILE A 63 -23.33 -20.82 -18.38
N GLY A 64 -24.62 -20.76 -18.03
CA GLY A 64 -25.67 -20.24 -18.90
C GLY A 64 -26.86 -19.67 -18.12
N GLY A 65 -27.89 -19.24 -18.84
CA GLY A 65 -29.19 -18.86 -18.27
C GLY A 65 -29.13 -17.81 -17.14
N SER A 66 -29.78 -18.13 -16.02
CA SER A 66 -29.79 -17.32 -14.80
C SER A 66 -28.38 -17.10 -14.27
N ASP A 67 -27.59 -18.16 -14.17
CA ASP A 67 -26.31 -18.16 -13.43
C ASP A 67 -25.26 -17.28 -14.13
N ALA A 68 -25.27 -17.28 -15.47
CA ALA A 68 -24.47 -16.37 -16.27
C ALA A 68 -24.92 -14.90 -16.13
N THR A 69 -26.23 -14.65 -15.99
CA THR A 69 -26.79 -13.30 -15.77
C THR A 69 -26.40 -12.78 -14.38
N ASP A 70 -26.54 -13.65 -13.38
CA ASP A 70 -26.16 -13.45 -11.98
C ASP A 70 -24.68 -13.13 -11.80
N LEU A 71 -23.79 -13.91 -12.44
CA LEU A 71 -22.35 -13.67 -12.39
C LEU A 71 -21.97 -12.36 -13.10
N ASN A 72 -22.64 -12.02 -14.21
CA ASN A 72 -22.50 -10.70 -14.83
C ASN A 72 -22.95 -9.57 -13.89
N ALA A 73 -24.05 -9.74 -13.15
CA ALA A 73 -24.55 -8.74 -12.22
C ALA A 73 -23.58 -8.53 -11.04
N ALA A 74 -23.05 -9.61 -10.45
CA ALA A 74 -22.06 -9.54 -9.38
C ALA A 74 -20.76 -8.83 -9.84
N ILE A 75 -20.22 -9.20 -11.00
CA ILE A 75 -19.02 -8.54 -11.57
C ILE A 75 -19.28 -7.05 -11.88
N ARG A 76 -20.48 -6.70 -12.36
CA ARG A 76 -20.86 -5.30 -12.59
C ARG A 76 -20.97 -4.50 -11.30
N ARG A 77 -21.59 -5.08 -10.25
CA ARG A 77 -21.69 -4.43 -8.94
C ARG A 77 -20.31 -4.18 -8.34
N LEU A 78 -19.45 -5.20 -8.28
CA LEU A 78 -18.06 -5.08 -7.83
C LEU A 78 -17.31 -3.97 -8.56
N ARG A 79 -17.51 -3.86 -9.88
CA ARG A 79 -16.94 -2.80 -10.72
C ARG A 79 -17.50 -1.42 -10.36
N THR A 80 -18.80 -1.28 -10.16
CA THR A 80 -19.44 -0.01 -9.73
C THR A 80 -19.05 0.42 -8.33
N ASP A 81 -18.81 -0.52 -7.42
CA ASP A 81 -18.37 -0.24 -6.05
C ASP A 81 -16.85 0.12 -5.99
N TYR A 82 -16.11 -0.14 -7.07
CA TYR A 82 -14.69 0.22 -7.23
C TYR A 82 -14.45 1.49 -8.08
N GLU A 83 -15.02 1.57 -9.30
CA GLU A 83 -14.77 2.67 -10.23
C GLU A 83 -15.36 4.01 -9.73
N GLY A 84 -14.56 5.07 -9.73
CA GLY A 84 -14.88 6.37 -9.15
C GLY A 84 -14.84 6.41 -7.61
N SER A 85 -14.61 5.27 -6.95
CA SER A 85 -14.64 5.14 -5.50
C SER A 85 -13.31 5.58 -4.84
N PRO A 86 -13.27 5.73 -3.50
CA PRO A 86 -12.05 6.07 -2.78
C PRO A 86 -10.92 5.04 -2.97
N LEU A 87 -11.26 3.77 -3.25
CA LEU A 87 -10.31 2.69 -3.49
C LEU A 87 -9.50 2.90 -4.77
N GLU A 88 -10.13 3.32 -5.87
CA GLU A 88 -9.43 3.63 -7.11
C GLU A 88 -8.45 4.79 -6.90
N LYS A 89 -8.87 5.84 -6.18
CA LYS A 89 -8.01 6.99 -5.82
C LYS A 89 -6.84 6.59 -4.91
N VAL A 90 -7.05 5.70 -3.95
CA VAL A 90 -5.99 5.16 -3.07
C VAL A 90 -5.01 4.28 -3.87
N ARG A 91 -5.51 3.42 -4.76
CA ARG A 91 -4.68 2.61 -5.67
C ARG A 91 -3.79 3.50 -6.54
N ASP A 92 -4.35 4.55 -7.14
CA ASP A 92 -3.58 5.49 -7.95
C ASP A 92 -2.54 6.24 -7.13
N SER A 93 -2.98 6.90 -6.04
CA SER A 93 -2.11 7.74 -5.20
C SER A 93 -1.00 7.00 -4.45
N MET A 94 -1.16 5.70 -4.16
CA MET A 94 -0.24 4.98 -3.28
C MET A 94 0.32 3.65 -3.80
N LEU A 95 -0.27 3.05 -4.84
CA LEU A 95 0.20 1.75 -5.37
C LEU A 95 0.63 1.81 -6.84
N ALA A 96 0.30 2.90 -7.54
CA ALA A 96 0.48 3.01 -8.99
C ALA A 96 1.10 4.36 -9.43
N HIS A 97 2.13 4.83 -8.71
CA HIS A 97 3.00 5.96 -9.05
C HIS A 97 2.39 7.38 -9.03
N ALA A 98 1.13 7.59 -8.61
CA ALA A 98 0.56 8.94 -8.63
C ALA A 98 0.99 9.81 -7.43
N LEU A 99 2.25 10.27 -7.47
CA LEU A 99 2.66 11.54 -6.83
C LEU A 99 1.96 12.76 -7.49
N GLN A 100 0.78 12.58 -8.10
CA GLN A 100 -0.02 13.63 -8.75
C GLN A 100 -1.32 13.92 -7.98
N VAL A 101 -1.75 13.04 -7.06
CA VAL A 101 -2.95 13.29 -6.26
C VAL A 101 -2.64 14.38 -5.20
N PRO A 102 -3.48 15.43 -5.07
CA PRO A 102 -3.30 16.46 -4.05
C PRO A 102 -3.34 15.85 -2.64
N PRO A 103 -2.51 16.32 -1.68
CA PRO A 103 -2.48 15.77 -0.32
C PRO A 103 -3.86 15.67 0.35
N ALA A 104 -4.72 16.66 0.16
CA ALA A 104 -6.07 16.68 0.72
C ALA A 104 -6.98 15.54 0.19
N SER A 105 -6.83 15.16 -1.08
CA SER A 105 -7.61 14.07 -1.69
C SER A 105 -7.14 12.68 -1.26
N ILE A 106 -5.87 12.56 -0.87
CA ILE A 106 -5.35 11.34 -0.21
C ILE A 106 -6.00 11.22 1.18
N VAL A 107 -6.02 12.30 1.98
CA VAL A 107 -6.63 12.32 3.32
C VAL A 107 -8.10 11.93 3.29
N SER A 108 -8.92 12.49 2.38
CA SER A 108 -10.34 12.12 2.31
C SER A 108 -10.52 10.63 1.98
N SER A 109 -9.79 10.14 0.96
CA SER A 109 -9.90 8.74 0.52
C SER A 109 -9.38 7.76 1.59
N TRP A 110 -8.42 8.18 2.42
CA TRP A 110 -7.90 7.43 3.57
C TRP A 110 -8.87 7.35 4.75
N LEU A 111 -9.81 8.29 4.90
CA LEU A 111 -10.87 8.22 5.92
C LEU A 111 -12.03 7.32 5.48
N GLU A 112 -12.25 7.23 4.16
CA GLU A 112 -13.26 6.37 3.55
C GLU A 112 -12.78 4.91 3.43
N LEU A 113 -11.46 4.68 3.42
CA LEU A 113 -10.81 3.37 3.48
C LEU A 113 -10.92 2.73 4.88
N ASN A 114 -12.12 2.22 5.21
CA ASN A 114 -12.39 1.53 6.47
C ASN A 114 -12.58 0.01 6.31
N GLU A 115 -12.49 -0.69 7.44
CA GLU A 115 -12.66 -2.15 7.58
C GLU A 115 -14.01 -2.63 7.01
N THR A 116 -15.08 -1.87 7.23
CA THR A 116 -16.44 -2.17 6.72
C THR A 116 -16.48 -2.25 5.20
N MET A 117 -15.86 -1.31 4.49
CA MET A 117 -15.82 -1.30 3.03
C MET A 117 -15.02 -2.50 2.48
N VAL A 118 -13.87 -2.81 3.08
CA VAL A 118 -13.06 -3.98 2.70
C VAL A 118 -13.84 -5.28 2.95
N THR A 119 -14.58 -5.36 4.05
CA THR A 119 -15.41 -6.52 4.41
C THR A 119 -16.55 -6.74 3.43
N ILE A 120 -17.30 -5.70 3.07
CA ILE A 120 -18.41 -5.79 2.09
C ILE A 120 -17.89 -6.29 0.73
N LEU A 121 -16.75 -5.77 0.27
CA LEU A 121 -16.14 -6.20 -0.99
C LEU A 121 -15.58 -7.62 -0.91
N ASN A 122 -15.08 -8.05 0.25
CA ASN A 122 -14.70 -9.44 0.50
C ASN A 122 -15.91 -10.38 0.37
N ASP A 123 -17.07 -10.04 0.94
CA ASP A 123 -18.29 -10.85 0.84
C ASP A 123 -18.78 -10.98 -0.61
N ASP A 124 -18.72 -9.90 -1.40
CA ASP A 124 -19.05 -9.94 -2.83
C ASP A 124 -18.06 -10.81 -3.64
N LEU A 125 -16.76 -10.73 -3.32
CA LEU A 125 -15.74 -11.60 -3.93
C LEU A 125 -15.95 -13.08 -3.55
N GLN A 126 -16.33 -13.38 -2.31
CA GLN A 126 -16.73 -14.74 -1.90
C GLN A 126 -18.00 -15.22 -2.60
N GLY A 127 -18.93 -14.31 -2.92
CA GLY A 127 -20.10 -14.59 -3.76
C GLY A 127 -19.71 -14.96 -5.19
N ILE A 128 -18.73 -14.26 -5.76
CA ILE A 128 -18.19 -14.52 -7.10
C ILE A 128 -17.42 -15.85 -7.14
N ASP A 129 -16.49 -16.09 -6.19
CA ASP A 129 -15.70 -17.32 -6.13
C ASP A 129 -16.58 -18.58 -6.10
N ARG A 130 -17.60 -18.60 -5.24
CA ARG A 130 -18.52 -19.75 -5.14
C ARG A 130 -19.20 -20.08 -6.47
N LYS A 131 -19.56 -19.05 -7.26
CA LYS A 131 -20.12 -19.23 -8.61
C LYS A 131 -19.05 -19.70 -9.61
N LEU A 132 -17.83 -19.20 -9.54
CA LEU A 132 -16.72 -19.71 -10.37
C LEU A 132 -16.43 -21.20 -10.06
N ALA A 133 -16.30 -21.57 -8.79
CA ALA A 133 -16.02 -22.94 -8.34
C ALA A 133 -17.14 -23.94 -8.64
N SER A 134 -18.40 -23.50 -8.67
CA SER A 134 -19.54 -24.37 -8.96
C SER A 134 -19.71 -24.69 -10.45
N HIS A 135 -19.16 -23.86 -11.35
CA HIS A 135 -19.37 -23.97 -12.80
C HIS A 135 -18.10 -24.26 -13.61
N HIS A 136 -16.92 -23.74 -13.21
CA HIS A 136 -15.70 -23.88 -14.00
C HIS A 136 -14.91 -25.13 -13.60
N PRO A 137 -14.74 -26.14 -14.48
CA PRO A 137 -14.22 -27.47 -14.11
C PRO A 137 -12.77 -27.48 -13.62
N GLY A 138 -11.95 -26.48 -13.99
CA GLY A 138 -10.59 -26.29 -13.51
C GLY A 138 -10.42 -25.17 -12.48
N TYR A 139 -11.50 -24.71 -11.82
CA TYR A 139 -11.43 -23.66 -10.81
C TYR A 139 -11.55 -24.27 -9.42
N HIS A 140 -10.43 -24.32 -8.72
CA HIS A 140 -10.40 -24.63 -7.29
C HIS A 140 -10.48 -23.29 -6.56
N GLY A 141 -11.52 -23.11 -5.74
CA GLY A 141 -11.84 -21.83 -5.07
C GLY A 141 -10.69 -21.28 -4.24
N PHE A 142 -10.78 -20.00 -3.88
CA PHE A 142 -9.72 -19.34 -3.14
C PHE A 142 -9.39 -20.05 -1.82
N VAL A 143 -8.15 -19.89 -1.38
CA VAL A 143 -7.67 -20.34 -0.07
C VAL A 143 -7.27 -19.10 0.71
N THR A 144 -8.02 -18.75 1.77
CA THR A 144 -7.54 -17.77 2.75
C THR A 144 -6.34 -18.36 3.48
N HIS A 145 -5.29 -17.57 3.64
CA HIS A 145 -4.13 -18.01 4.40
C HIS A 145 -4.36 -17.79 5.90
N PRO A 146 -3.90 -18.71 6.77
CA PRO A 146 -4.09 -18.57 8.20
C PRO A 146 -3.37 -17.32 8.72
N VAL A 147 -4.06 -16.59 9.57
CA VAL A 147 -3.56 -15.45 10.34
C VAL A 147 -3.48 -15.87 11.80
N ALA A 148 -2.43 -15.47 12.54
CA ALA A 148 -2.19 -15.99 13.88
C ALA A 148 -2.89 -15.13 14.94
N GLU A 149 -3.79 -15.72 15.73
CA GLU A 149 -4.63 -15.03 16.72
C GLU A 149 -3.84 -14.22 17.78
N ASN A 150 -2.55 -14.54 17.98
CA ASN A 150 -1.65 -13.86 18.93
C ASN A 150 -0.87 -12.67 18.34
N TRP A 151 -0.98 -12.38 17.03
CA TRP A 151 -0.34 -11.21 16.42
C TRP A 151 -0.78 -9.85 17.03
N PRO A 152 -2.05 -9.62 17.43
CA PRO A 152 -2.45 -8.38 18.08
C PRO A 152 -1.68 -8.11 19.38
N GLU A 153 -1.40 -9.15 20.17
CA GLU A 153 -0.58 -9.03 21.38
C GLU A 153 0.87 -8.65 21.04
N SER A 154 1.43 -9.27 20.00
CA SER A 154 2.80 -8.98 19.54
C SER A 154 2.94 -7.55 19.03
N TRP A 155 1.98 -7.06 18.24
CA TRP A 155 2.00 -5.69 17.74
C TRP A 155 1.87 -4.63 18.85
N CYS A 156 1.14 -4.94 19.93
CA CYS A 156 0.97 -4.05 21.08
C CYS A 156 2.23 -3.94 21.99
N ASP A 157 3.30 -4.69 21.73
CA ASP A 157 4.59 -4.56 22.43
C ASP A 157 5.17 -3.13 22.25
N GLU A 158 5.68 -2.54 23.34
CA GLU A 158 6.29 -1.20 23.35
C GLU A 158 7.50 -1.09 22.41
N ASP A 159 8.24 -2.19 22.18
CA ASP A 159 9.39 -2.22 21.27
C ASP A 159 8.99 -2.31 19.78
N LEU A 160 7.71 -2.63 19.47
CA LEU A 160 7.18 -2.75 18.11
C LEU A 160 6.31 -1.55 17.70
N LEU A 161 5.00 -1.56 17.98
CA LEU A 161 4.07 -0.46 17.68
C LEU A 161 3.51 0.21 18.95
N GLY A 162 3.63 -0.43 20.11
CA GLY A 162 3.09 0.02 21.39
C GLY A 162 1.57 -0.09 21.49
N SER A 163 0.99 0.36 22.61
CA SER A 163 -0.46 0.33 22.80
C SER A 163 -1.21 1.13 21.73
N ALA A 164 -2.29 0.55 21.21
CA ALA A 164 -3.20 1.21 20.26
C ALA A 164 -3.95 2.41 20.88
N ASP A 165 -4.20 2.40 22.19
CA ASP A 165 -4.87 3.49 22.93
C ASP A 165 -3.94 4.69 23.19
N ALA A 166 -2.62 4.54 22.97
CA ALA A 166 -1.67 5.61 23.20
C ALA A 166 -1.70 6.61 22.04
N ILE A 167 -1.79 7.91 22.35
CA ILE A 167 -1.54 8.98 21.37
C ILE A 167 -0.10 8.85 20.89
N ARG A 168 0.08 8.32 19.67
CA ARG A 168 1.38 8.18 19.03
C ARG A 168 1.86 9.56 18.56
N PHE A 169 2.55 10.27 19.45
CA PHE A 169 3.48 11.36 19.12
C PHE A 169 4.65 10.76 18.32
N ALA A 170 4.47 10.61 17.02
CA ALA A 170 4.56 9.28 16.40
C ALA A 170 5.90 8.53 16.39
N SER A 171 7.05 9.17 16.64
CA SER A 171 8.38 8.76 16.10
C SER A 171 8.44 8.75 14.56
N HIS A 172 7.44 9.32 13.89
CA HIS A 172 7.28 9.33 12.44
C HIS A 172 7.20 10.77 11.93
N PRO A 173 7.99 11.14 10.91
CA PRO A 173 7.71 12.38 10.22
C PRO A 173 6.28 12.33 9.69
N ALA A 174 5.56 13.45 9.78
CA ALA A 174 4.18 13.47 9.37
C ALA A 174 4.09 13.23 7.86
N GLY A 175 3.57 12.06 7.49
CA GLY A 175 3.16 11.77 6.12
C GLY A 175 1.82 12.45 5.83
N ILE A 176 1.46 12.49 4.56
CA ILE A 176 0.08 12.79 4.17
C ILE A 176 -0.82 11.66 4.70
N ALA A 177 -1.93 12.03 5.33
CA ALA A 177 -3.00 11.11 5.77
C ALA A 177 -2.67 10.08 6.88
N SER A 178 -1.59 10.25 7.65
CA SER A 178 -1.32 9.40 8.81
C SER A 178 -2.42 9.52 9.88
N ALA A 179 -3.24 8.46 10.04
CA ALA A 179 -4.26 8.37 11.07
C ALA A 179 -3.63 8.43 12.48
N ASP A 180 -4.32 9.07 13.42
CA ASP A 180 -3.91 9.30 14.83
C ASP A 180 -2.55 10.01 15.03
N VAL A 181 -1.99 10.56 13.95
CA VAL A 181 -0.74 11.34 13.95
C VAL A 181 -1.06 12.81 13.70
N ALA A 182 -0.79 13.65 14.71
CA ALA A 182 -0.92 15.09 14.58
C ALA A 182 0.21 15.68 13.71
N SER A 183 -0.05 15.90 12.42
CA SER A 183 0.84 16.69 11.55
C SER A 183 0.80 18.17 11.93
N MET A 184 1.96 18.77 12.18
CA MET A 184 2.12 20.23 12.30
C MET A 184 2.51 20.92 10.99
N VAL A 185 2.66 20.17 9.89
CA VAL A 185 3.23 20.67 8.63
C VAL A 185 2.12 20.87 7.60
N PRO A 186 1.72 22.11 7.28
CA PRO A 186 0.73 22.38 6.24
C PRO A 186 1.34 22.11 4.86
N GLY A 187 0.60 21.39 4.00
CA GLY A 187 0.96 21.23 2.57
C GLY A 187 0.54 22.43 1.71
N GLY A 188 0.75 22.32 0.40
CA GLY A 188 0.37 23.32 -0.60
C GLY A 188 1.55 24.05 -1.28
N HIS A 189 2.78 23.59 -1.09
CA HIS A 189 3.95 24.00 -1.86
C HIS A 189 4.56 22.77 -2.54
N PRO A 190 4.82 22.75 -3.86
CA PRO A 190 5.20 21.53 -4.59
C PRO A 190 6.38 20.76 -3.97
N VAL A 191 7.47 21.47 -3.62
CA VAL A 191 8.68 20.88 -3.02
C VAL A 191 8.40 20.31 -1.62
N GLN A 192 7.49 20.94 -0.88
CA GLN A 192 7.08 20.51 0.45
C GLN A 192 6.13 19.31 0.38
N ASP A 193 5.19 19.30 -0.56
CA ASP A 193 4.26 18.19 -0.79
C ASP A 193 5.02 16.95 -1.29
N ALA A 194 6.03 17.11 -2.16
CA ALA A 194 6.96 16.03 -2.54
C ALA A 194 7.75 15.49 -1.33
N THR A 195 8.20 16.37 -0.43
CA THR A 195 8.88 15.98 0.82
C THR A 195 7.95 15.23 1.79
N LEU A 196 6.68 15.66 1.91
CA LEU A 196 5.65 15.00 2.73
C LEU A 196 5.26 13.62 2.17
N ARG A 197 5.22 13.45 0.84
CA ARG A 197 5.04 12.15 0.18
C ARG A 197 6.20 11.20 0.47
N MET A 198 7.44 11.70 0.37
CA MET A 198 8.66 10.96 0.73
C MET A 198 8.59 10.46 2.19
N SER A 199 8.29 11.37 3.13
CA SER A 199 8.04 11.08 4.54
C SER A 199 6.98 9.98 4.76
N GLY A 200 5.87 10.04 4.01
CA GLY A 200 4.80 9.04 4.06
C GLY A 200 5.22 7.66 3.58
N LEU A 201 6.00 7.57 2.50
CA LEU A 201 6.56 6.31 1.99
C LEU A 201 7.57 5.71 2.99
N MET A 202 8.50 6.52 3.50
CA MET A 202 9.47 6.09 4.52
C MET A 202 8.78 5.58 5.80
N THR A 203 7.66 6.21 6.19
CA THR A 203 6.84 5.76 7.32
C THR A 203 6.14 4.45 7.01
N SER A 204 5.55 4.32 5.82
CA SER A 204 4.83 3.11 5.39
C SER A 204 5.76 1.89 5.36
N ILE A 205 6.93 2.02 4.74
CA ILE A 205 7.99 1.00 4.69
C ILE A 205 8.35 0.48 6.10
N ARG A 206 8.63 1.39 7.04
CA ARG A 206 8.97 1.03 8.42
C ARG A 206 7.83 0.34 9.16
N GLN A 207 6.57 0.70 8.92
CA GLN A 207 5.49 -0.04 9.56
C GLN A 207 5.31 -1.43 8.95
N ILE A 208 5.50 -1.60 7.63
CA ILE A 208 5.40 -2.92 7.01
C ILE A 208 6.45 -3.87 7.58
N ASP A 209 7.68 -3.39 7.77
CA ASP A 209 8.76 -4.10 8.47
C ASP A 209 8.34 -4.56 9.88
N ARG A 210 7.76 -3.66 10.68
CA ARG A 210 7.23 -3.96 12.03
C ARG A 210 6.01 -4.88 12.03
N ILE A 211 5.09 -4.72 11.08
CA ILE A 211 3.90 -5.58 10.91
C ILE A 211 4.33 -7.00 10.51
N ALA A 212 5.35 -7.12 9.64
CA ALA A 212 5.86 -8.38 9.13
C ALA A 212 6.68 -9.16 10.16
N PHE A 213 7.29 -8.49 11.15
CA PHE A 213 8.14 -9.13 12.18
C PHE A 213 7.52 -10.38 12.85
N PRO A 214 6.29 -10.35 13.39
CA PRO A 214 5.68 -11.55 13.98
C PRO A 214 5.16 -12.59 12.96
N MET A 215 5.27 -12.34 11.65
CA MET A 215 4.74 -13.24 10.59
C MET A 215 5.71 -14.37 10.19
N ASP A 216 6.79 -14.58 10.93
CA ASP A 216 7.71 -15.69 10.67
C ASP A 216 6.99 -17.04 10.75
N GLY A 217 7.23 -17.90 9.75
CA GLY A 217 6.47 -19.14 9.53
C GLY A 217 5.20 -19.00 8.70
N TYR A 218 4.76 -17.78 8.35
CA TYR A 218 3.55 -17.52 7.55
C TYR A 218 3.90 -16.92 6.17
N PRO A 219 4.45 -17.72 5.23
CA PRO A 219 5.09 -17.22 4.01
C PRO A 219 4.14 -16.43 3.08
N ASN A 220 2.83 -16.73 3.09
CA ASN A 220 1.87 -15.98 2.28
C ASN A 220 1.56 -14.59 2.85
N CYS A 221 1.44 -14.45 4.17
CA CYS A 221 1.25 -13.16 4.82
C CYS A 221 2.53 -12.31 4.68
N ARG A 222 3.69 -12.94 4.86
CA ARG A 222 5.00 -12.31 4.63
C ARG A 222 5.21 -11.88 3.17
N ARG A 223 4.77 -12.66 2.17
CA ARG A 223 4.72 -12.23 0.76
C ARG A 223 3.87 -10.99 0.57
N LEU A 224 2.67 -10.95 1.14
CA LEU A 224 1.79 -9.79 1.01
C LEU A 224 2.44 -8.52 1.59
N MET A 225 3.13 -8.62 2.73
CA MET A 225 3.90 -7.49 3.27
C MET A 225 5.07 -7.10 2.35
N ALA A 226 5.82 -8.06 1.82
CA ALA A 226 6.89 -7.82 0.87
C ALA A 226 6.41 -7.15 -0.43
N GLU A 227 5.23 -7.49 -0.94
CA GLU A 227 4.63 -6.84 -2.13
C GLU A 227 4.36 -5.36 -1.87
N ILE A 228 3.76 -5.03 -0.73
CA ILE A 228 3.48 -3.64 -0.35
C ILE A 228 4.79 -2.87 -0.19
N MET A 229 5.78 -3.46 0.49
CA MET A 229 7.08 -2.83 0.72
C MET A 229 7.90 -2.63 -0.55
N LEU A 230 7.82 -3.55 -1.51
CA LEU A 230 8.48 -3.45 -2.81
C LEU A 230 7.86 -2.33 -3.66
N VAL A 231 6.53 -2.21 -3.63
CA VAL A 231 5.81 -1.09 -4.30
C VAL A 231 6.24 0.24 -3.70
N ASP A 232 6.24 0.37 -2.37
CA ASP A 232 6.67 1.60 -1.68
C ASP A 232 8.15 1.94 -1.94
N TYR A 233 9.05 0.96 -1.85
CA TYR A 233 10.48 1.17 -2.08
C TYR A 233 10.76 1.68 -3.49
N CYS A 234 10.17 1.07 -4.52
CA CYS A 234 10.36 1.54 -5.88
C CYS A 234 9.72 2.91 -6.11
N ALA A 235 8.54 3.20 -5.52
CA ALA A 235 7.92 4.52 -5.59
C ALA A 235 8.77 5.60 -4.88
N MET A 236 9.41 5.25 -3.77
CA MET A 236 10.37 6.09 -3.05
C MET A 236 11.59 6.40 -3.94
N TRP A 237 12.17 5.39 -4.60
CA TRP A 237 13.30 5.58 -5.51
C TRP A 237 12.97 6.42 -6.75
N GLU A 238 11.81 6.17 -7.38
CA GLU A 238 11.35 6.95 -8.54
C GLU A 238 11.05 8.40 -8.16
N GLY A 239 10.41 8.63 -7.01
CA GLY A 239 10.18 9.97 -6.45
C GLY A 239 11.47 10.75 -6.11
N LEU A 240 12.56 10.06 -5.77
CA LEU A 240 13.88 10.67 -5.59
C LEU A 240 14.54 11.05 -6.92
N THR A 241 14.45 10.16 -7.92
CA THR A 241 15.33 10.19 -9.10
C THR A 241 14.70 10.78 -10.37
N THR A 242 13.44 10.45 -10.65
CA THR A 242 12.75 10.86 -11.88
C THR A 242 11.51 11.71 -11.64
N GLY A 243 11.04 11.78 -10.39
CA GLY A 243 9.68 12.24 -10.09
C GLY A 243 8.64 11.18 -10.47
N PRO A 244 7.33 11.48 -10.37
CA PRO A 244 6.27 10.55 -10.76
C PRO A 244 6.43 10.09 -12.22
N VAL A 245 6.51 8.77 -12.39
CA VAL A 245 6.44 8.16 -13.73
C VAL A 245 5.07 8.49 -14.34
N ARG A 246 5.08 9.12 -15.53
CA ARG A 246 3.87 9.53 -16.24
C ARG A 246 2.80 8.43 -16.28
N ASN A 247 1.60 8.75 -15.81
CA ASN A 247 0.41 8.00 -16.15
C ASN A 247 -0.66 8.95 -16.75
N ASN A 248 -0.70 8.99 -18.08
CA ASN A 248 -1.73 9.58 -18.94
C ASN A 248 -2.15 11.08 -18.83
N TYR A 249 -1.76 11.86 -17.80
CA TYR A 249 -2.44 13.14 -17.51
C TYR A 249 -1.58 14.41 -17.19
N GLY A 250 -0.25 14.44 -17.37
CA GLY A 250 0.53 15.65 -17.03
C GLY A 250 1.94 15.78 -17.63
N GLU A 251 2.57 16.93 -17.38
CA GLU A 251 4.00 17.21 -17.62
C GLU A 251 4.89 16.43 -16.63
N ASP A 252 6.20 16.35 -16.92
CA ASP A 252 7.16 15.66 -16.06
C ASP A 252 7.50 16.52 -14.82
N GLU A 253 7.10 16.07 -13.63
CA GLU A 253 7.60 16.66 -12.38
C GLU A 253 9.04 16.17 -12.12
N PRO A 254 9.99 17.06 -11.76
CA PRO A 254 11.36 16.66 -11.44
C PRO A 254 11.42 15.83 -10.14
N GLY A 255 12.43 14.95 -10.02
CA GLY A 255 12.68 14.19 -8.79
C GLY A 255 13.04 15.09 -7.60
N LEU A 256 12.82 14.59 -6.38
CA LEU A 256 12.95 15.37 -5.14
C LEU A 256 14.30 16.11 -5.03
N GLY A 257 15.41 15.49 -5.44
CA GLY A 257 16.74 16.11 -5.43
C GLY A 257 16.86 17.32 -6.37
N ALA A 258 16.21 17.29 -7.53
CA ALA A 258 16.15 18.40 -8.47
C ALA A 258 15.22 19.51 -7.94
N MET A 259 14.02 19.17 -7.45
CA MET A 259 13.11 20.13 -6.79
C MET A 259 13.79 20.88 -5.64
N TRP A 260 14.53 20.15 -4.79
CA TRP A 260 15.31 20.72 -3.69
C TRP A 260 16.45 21.60 -4.20
N SER A 261 17.10 21.24 -5.31
CA SER A 261 18.17 22.05 -5.90
C SER A 261 17.64 23.36 -6.50
N GLU A 262 16.49 23.33 -7.15
CA GLU A 262 15.83 24.49 -7.75
C GLU A 262 15.36 25.50 -6.69
N ASP A 263 14.78 25.00 -5.58
CA ASP A 263 14.31 25.82 -4.45
C ASP A 263 15.42 26.13 -3.40
N GLY A 264 16.66 25.74 -3.71
CA GLY A 264 17.87 26.06 -2.93
C GLY A 264 17.91 25.43 -1.53
N TRP A 265 17.52 24.16 -1.39
CA TRP A 265 17.55 23.41 -0.12
C TRP A 265 18.94 22.80 0.08
N SER A 266 19.56 23.05 1.24
CA SER A 266 20.97 22.69 1.48
C SER A 266 21.30 21.21 1.25
N GLY A 267 20.37 20.32 1.58
CA GLY A 267 20.52 18.86 1.42
C GLY A 267 20.39 18.32 -0.01
N ALA A 268 20.05 19.16 -1.01
CA ALA A 268 19.78 18.71 -2.38
C ALA A 268 20.92 17.87 -2.98
N HIS A 269 22.17 18.27 -2.73
CA HIS A 269 23.35 17.59 -3.25
C HIS A 269 23.48 16.14 -2.76
N LEU A 270 23.04 15.81 -1.55
CA LEU A 270 23.03 14.43 -1.04
C LEU A 270 21.95 13.58 -1.71
N LEU A 271 20.81 14.16 -2.09
CA LEU A 271 19.77 13.43 -2.83
C LEU A 271 20.21 13.17 -4.29
N ILE A 272 20.92 14.13 -4.89
CA ILE A 272 21.50 14.00 -6.23
C ILE A 272 22.63 12.95 -6.23
N ASP A 273 23.49 12.92 -5.22
CA ASP A 273 24.52 11.88 -5.06
C ASP A 273 23.91 10.50 -4.76
N LEU A 274 22.84 10.42 -3.97
CA LEU A 274 22.11 9.17 -3.79
C LEU A 274 21.54 8.65 -5.11
N ALA A 275 21.00 9.52 -5.96
CA ALA A 275 20.41 9.17 -7.25
C ALA A 275 21.42 8.57 -8.26
N THR A 276 22.71 8.89 -8.15
CA THR A 276 23.77 8.30 -8.99
C THR A 276 24.26 6.93 -8.47
N HIS A 277 23.83 6.51 -7.28
CA HIS A 277 24.19 5.24 -6.64
C HIS A 277 22.95 4.34 -6.35
N PRO A 278 22.25 3.86 -7.40
CA PRO A 278 21.18 2.88 -7.26
C PRO A 278 21.70 1.53 -6.77
N HIS A 279 20.82 0.74 -6.14
CA HIS A 279 21.09 -0.67 -5.91
C HIS A 279 21.36 -1.37 -7.26
N PRO A 280 22.40 -2.23 -7.39
CA PRO A 280 22.74 -2.88 -8.66
C PRO A 280 21.54 -3.60 -9.32
N ASP A 281 20.74 -4.28 -8.48
CA ASP A 281 19.58 -5.05 -8.93
C ASP A 281 18.27 -4.26 -8.97
N PHE A 282 18.29 -2.93 -8.77
CA PHE A 282 17.09 -2.09 -8.74
C PHE A 282 16.17 -2.31 -9.97
N ASN A 283 16.76 -2.54 -11.15
CA ASN A 283 15.99 -2.83 -12.37
C ASN A 283 15.24 -4.17 -12.29
N ALA A 284 15.84 -5.21 -11.71
CA ALA A 284 15.20 -6.51 -11.52
C ALA A 284 14.11 -6.43 -10.44
N TRP A 285 14.34 -5.65 -9.38
CA TRP A 285 13.35 -5.41 -8.33
C TRP A 285 12.15 -4.61 -8.85
N ARG A 286 12.39 -3.60 -9.68
CA ARG A 286 11.37 -2.83 -10.39
C ARG A 286 10.58 -3.69 -11.39
N GLU A 287 11.24 -4.64 -12.05
CA GLU A 287 10.53 -5.64 -12.85
C GLU A 287 9.67 -6.53 -11.98
N GLN A 288 10.19 -7.08 -10.87
CA GLN A 288 9.41 -7.91 -9.94
C GLN A 288 8.21 -7.15 -9.36
N ARG A 289 8.36 -5.87 -9.00
CA ARG A 289 7.24 -4.99 -8.64
C ARG A 289 6.20 -4.97 -9.74
N ASN A 290 6.60 -4.76 -11.01
CA ASN A 290 5.67 -4.75 -12.12
C ASN A 290 4.95 -6.10 -12.26
N ARG A 291 5.61 -7.24 -12.03
CA ARG A 291 4.95 -8.57 -12.05
C ARG A 291 3.95 -8.73 -10.89
N SER A 292 4.35 -8.36 -9.67
CA SER A 292 3.54 -8.44 -8.46
C SER A 292 2.40 -7.41 -8.39
N ALA A 293 2.51 -6.27 -9.08
CA ALA A 293 1.43 -5.30 -9.23
C ALA A 293 0.54 -5.62 -10.43
N ALA A 294 1.14 -6.00 -11.57
CA ALA A 294 0.44 -6.44 -12.77
C ALA A 294 0.15 -7.94 -12.75
N HIS A 295 -0.56 -8.38 -11.70
CA HIS A 295 -1.29 -9.67 -11.69
C HIS A 295 -2.24 -9.84 -12.92
N VAL A 296 -2.45 -8.76 -13.69
CA VAL A 296 -3.17 -8.64 -14.96
C VAL A 296 -2.43 -9.33 -16.12
N ASP A 297 -1.10 -9.47 -16.07
CA ASP A 297 -0.32 -9.99 -17.19
C ASP A 297 -0.78 -11.43 -17.51
N PRO A 298 -1.28 -11.69 -18.73
CA PRO A 298 -1.81 -13.00 -19.09
C PRO A 298 -0.71 -14.07 -19.18
N ASP A 299 0.53 -13.69 -19.43
CA ASP A 299 1.60 -14.58 -19.87
C ASP A 299 2.63 -14.89 -18.76
N ILE A 300 2.61 -14.15 -17.65
CA ILE A 300 3.42 -14.46 -16.45
C ILE A 300 2.83 -15.68 -15.68
N PRO A 301 3.62 -16.71 -15.36
CA PRO A 301 3.21 -17.81 -14.46
C PRO A 301 2.88 -17.32 -13.05
N ILE A 302 1.83 -17.88 -12.44
CA ILE A 302 1.37 -17.45 -11.11
C ILE A 302 2.41 -17.68 -9.99
N GLN A 303 3.23 -18.72 -10.14
CA GLN A 303 4.30 -19.11 -9.22
C GLN A 303 5.49 -18.13 -9.22
N ASP A 304 5.65 -17.30 -10.25
CA ASP A 304 6.76 -16.33 -10.36
C ASP A 304 6.51 -15.09 -9.46
N ILE A 305 5.40 -15.09 -8.73
CA ILE A 305 4.98 -14.10 -7.73
C ILE A 305 5.33 -14.57 -6.30
N ASP A 306 5.64 -15.85 -6.10
CA ASP A 306 6.00 -16.40 -4.78
C ASP A 306 7.42 -15.97 -4.36
N LEU A 307 7.63 -15.72 -3.06
CA LEU A 307 8.86 -15.10 -2.55
C LEU A 307 10.15 -15.89 -2.84
N ASP A 308 10.07 -17.21 -2.98
CA ASP A 308 11.22 -18.06 -3.34
C ASP A 308 11.70 -17.84 -4.78
N ARG A 309 10.94 -17.07 -5.59
CA ARG A 309 11.25 -16.72 -6.98
C ARG A 309 11.67 -15.28 -7.17
N TRP A 310 11.65 -14.46 -6.11
CA TRP A 310 12.03 -13.06 -6.21
C TRP A 310 13.55 -12.92 -6.37
N PRO A 311 14.03 -11.86 -7.05
CA PRO A 311 15.46 -11.58 -7.19
C PRO A 311 16.09 -11.02 -5.89
N MET A 312 15.36 -11.02 -4.78
CA MET A 312 15.78 -10.58 -3.45
C MET A 312 14.88 -11.18 -2.36
N THR A 313 15.46 -11.34 -1.18
CA THR A 313 14.74 -11.62 0.07
C THR A 313 14.02 -10.38 0.60
N PHE A 314 13.12 -10.58 1.56
CA PHE A 314 12.47 -9.46 2.27
C PHE A 314 13.51 -8.67 3.09
N GLU A 315 14.48 -9.35 3.68
CA GLU A 315 15.58 -8.78 4.44
C GLU A 315 16.48 -7.87 3.60
N GLU A 316 16.85 -8.28 2.37
CA GLU A 316 17.62 -7.46 1.44
C GLU A 316 16.86 -6.20 1.03
N LEU A 317 15.55 -6.34 0.75
CA LEU A 317 14.66 -5.20 0.48
C LEU A 317 14.58 -4.25 1.69
N THR A 318 14.51 -4.79 2.92
CA THR A 318 14.54 -4.01 4.17
C THR A 318 15.85 -3.24 4.34
N VAL A 319 17.00 -3.91 4.23
CA VAL A 319 18.32 -3.27 4.37
C VAL A 319 18.51 -2.14 3.35
N GLU A 320 18.14 -2.37 2.09
CA GLU A 320 18.25 -1.38 1.03
C GLU A 320 17.25 -0.22 1.21
N ALA A 321 16.01 -0.49 1.64
CA ALA A 321 15.04 0.57 1.93
C ALA A 321 15.51 1.46 3.10
N TYR A 322 16.05 0.88 4.18
CA TYR A 322 16.65 1.65 5.28
C TYR A 322 17.90 2.44 4.84
N ARG A 323 18.73 1.92 3.92
CA ARG A 323 19.85 2.70 3.33
C ARG A 323 19.34 3.99 2.69
N VAL A 324 18.32 3.89 1.84
CA VAL A 324 17.71 5.04 1.15
C VAL A 324 17.05 5.99 2.14
N MET A 325 16.25 5.47 3.08
CA MET A 325 15.60 6.26 4.14
C MET A 325 16.61 7.07 4.97
N ASN A 326 17.72 6.46 5.40
CA ASN A 326 18.75 7.11 6.19
C ASN A 326 19.48 8.21 5.40
N ALA A 327 19.72 8.01 4.11
CA ALA A 327 20.31 9.02 3.23
C ALA A 327 19.37 10.22 3.01
N VAL A 328 18.07 9.96 2.80
CA VAL A 328 17.04 11.01 2.71
C VAL A 328 16.92 11.79 4.01
N GLN A 329 16.93 11.12 5.16
CA GLN A 329 16.91 11.77 6.46
C GLN A 329 18.17 12.63 6.68
N ALA A 330 19.36 12.12 6.35
CA ALA A 330 20.61 12.87 6.46
C ALA A 330 20.60 14.14 5.58
N ALA A 331 20.06 14.07 4.37
CA ALA A 331 19.84 15.23 3.50
C ALA A 331 18.85 16.22 4.13
N ALA A 332 17.72 15.74 4.63
CA ALA A 332 16.69 16.58 5.24
C ALA A 332 17.17 17.31 6.51
N MET A 333 18.05 16.69 7.30
CA MET A 333 18.58 17.34 8.50
C MET A 333 19.44 18.59 8.18
N GLN A 334 19.88 18.81 6.94
CA GLN A 334 20.69 19.97 6.56
C GLN A 334 19.92 21.28 6.33
N ASP A 335 18.60 21.23 6.06
CA ASP A 335 17.79 22.43 5.83
C ASP A 335 16.61 22.46 6.81
N ILE A 336 16.27 23.61 7.36
CA ILE A 336 15.18 23.72 8.34
C ILE A 336 13.81 23.38 7.74
N ARG A 337 13.63 23.61 6.43
CA ARG A 337 12.38 23.36 5.67
C ARG A 337 12.09 21.87 5.52
N SER A 338 13.10 21.04 5.29
CA SER A 338 12.98 19.58 5.23
C SER A 338 13.12 18.92 6.59
N ARG A 339 13.94 19.47 7.49
CA ARG A 339 14.17 18.95 8.85
C ARG A 339 12.86 18.78 9.63
N ILE A 340 11.94 19.76 9.59
CA ILE A 340 10.65 19.64 10.28
C ILE A 340 9.81 18.46 9.78
N ALA A 341 10.00 18.05 8.52
CA ALA A 341 9.33 16.91 7.89
C ALA A 341 10.14 15.60 7.96
N MET A 342 11.27 15.53 8.69
CA MET A 342 12.12 14.32 8.83
C MET A 342 12.74 14.14 10.24
N MET A 343 12.46 15.05 11.18
CA MET A 343 12.97 14.96 12.56
C MET A 343 12.41 13.73 13.29
N PRO A 344 13.26 12.93 13.96
CA PRO A 344 12.76 11.92 14.89
C PRO A 344 12.05 12.61 16.06
N LEU A 345 10.83 12.18 16.38
CA LEU A 345 10.05 12.77 17.46
C LEU A 345 10.57 12.38 18.85
N GLN A 346 10.25 13.23 19.81
CA GLN A 346 10.47 12.99 21.23
C GLN A 346 9.16 12.51 21.87
N THR A 347 9.21 11.42 22.62
CA THR A 347 8.05 10.89 23.34
C THR A 347 7.65 11.85 24.47
N ILE A 348 6.48 12.47 24.37
CA ILE A 348 5.92 13.27 25.46
C ILE A 348 5.02 12.36 26.32
N LYS A 349 5.46 12.04 27.54
CA LYS A 349 4.61 11.37 28.53
C LYS A 349 3.73 12.41 29.23
N GLY A 350 2.44 12.49 28.88
CA GLY A 350 1.46 13.34 29.57
C GLY A 350 0.28 13.76 28.69
N THR A 351 -0.72 14.42 29.30
CA THR A 351 -1.86 15.00 28.59
C THR A 351 -1.42 16.23 27.80
N LEU A 352 -1.60 16.24 26.48
CA LEU A 352 -1.37 17.45 25.69
C LEU A 352 -2.58 18.39 25.76
N GLY A 353 -2.35 19.61 26.25
CA GLY A 353 -3.25 20.73 26.02
C GLY A 353 -2.96 21.36 24.66
N LEU A 354 -3.96 21.43 23.78
CA LEU A 354 -3.90 22.27 22.59
C LEU A 354 -3.92 23.74 23.03
N ALA A 355 -2.91 24.52 22.62
CA ALA A 355 -2.88 25.97 22.88
C ALA A 355 -4.15 26.63 22.29
N GLY A 356 -4.85 27.43 23.10
CA GLY A 356 -6.13 28.03 22.73
C GLY A 356 -7.39 27.21 23.07
N LYS A 357 -7.26 26.04 23.73
CA LYS A 357 -8.39 25.28 24.31
C LYS A 357 -8.43 25.28 25.84
N GLU A 358 -8.09 26.42 26.44
CA GLU A 358 -8.29 26.64 27.88
C GLU A 358 -9.77 26.49 28.23
N GLY A 359 -10.13 25.40 28.91
CA GLY A 359 -11.49 25.14 29.40
C GLY A 359 -12.34 24.14 28.61
N THR A 360 -11.84 23.52 27.53
CA THR A 360 -12.56 22.39 26.88
C THR A 360 -12.12 21.05 27.47
N ARG A 361 -12.96 20.43 28.31
CA ARG A 361 -12.78 19.01 28.66
C ARG A 361 -13.02 18.15 27.42
N PHE A 362 -12.07 17.27 27.12
CA PHE A 362 -12.30 16.09 26.29
C PHE A 362 -12.73 14.95 27.23
N ASP A 363 -14.02 14.94 27.58
CA ASP A 363 -14.64 13.80 28.26
C ASP A 363 -15.06 12.80 27.17
N GLY A 364 -14.15 11.89 26.78
CA GLY A 364 -14.41 10.84 25.79
C GLY A 364 -13.27 10.57 24.79
N LEU A 365 -12.20 9.92 25.29
CA LEU A 365 -11.47 8.86 24.59
C LEU A 365 -11.40 7.68 25.57
#